data_AF-A0A329MMN3-F1
#
_entry.id   AF-A0A329MMN3-F1
#
_cell.length_a   1.000
_cell.length_b   1.000
_cell.length_c   1.000
_cell.angle_alpha   90.00
_cell.angle_beta   90.00
_cell.angle_gamma   90.00
#
_symmetry.space_group_name_H-M   'P 1'
#
loop_
_entity.id
_entity.type
_entity.pdbx_description
1 polymer ?
#
loop_
_entity_poly.entity_id
_entity_poly.type
_entity_poly.pdbx_seq_one_letter_code
_entity_poly.pdbx_strand_id
1 'polypeptide(L)'
;MQVNPNGYPQTHDPNWGKPVAPVMMVKDWLIVSLIMIIPLVNIIMLFVWAFGDGTNPNKRNYCRAALIMFAILLGLYLLIFIALASVIAGLGTVEY
;
A
#
# COMPACT_ATOMS: atom_id res chain seq x y z
N MET A 1 -26.30 27.97 -15.70
CA MET A 1 -25.21 27.02 -15.99
C MET A 1 -24.03 27.87 -16.47
N GLN A 2 -22.94 27.94 -15.71
CA GLN A 2 -21.76 28.73 -16.09
C GLN A 2 -21.07 27.98 -17.25
N VAL A 3 -21.04 28.58 -18.44
CA VAL A 3 -20.38 28.00 -19.62
C VAL A 3 -18.98 28.60 -19.69
N ASN A 4 -17.96 27.75 -19.60
CA ASN A 4 -16.56 28.15 -19.77
C ASN A 4 -16.33 28.59 -21.24
N PRO A 5 -15.44 29.57 -21.52
CA PRO A 5 -15.02 29.95 -22.88
C PRO A 5 -14.72 28.79 -23.86
N ASN A 6 -14.39 27.61 -23.33
CA ASN A 6 -14.08 26.42 -24.11
C ASN A 6 -15.28 25.47 -24.35
N GLY A 7 -16.51 25.87 -23.99
CA GLY A 7 -17.75 25.14 -24.31
C GLY A 7 -18.01 23.85 -23.52
N TYR A 8 -17.10 23.44 -22.64
CA TYR A 8 -17.30 22.25 -21.82
C TYR A 8 -18.32 22.50 -20.70
N PRO A 9 -19.34 21.64 -20.53
CA PRO A 9 -20.27 21.74 -19.42
C PRO A 9 -19.50 21.63 -18.12
N GLN A 10 -19.58 22.66 -17.28
CA GLN A 10 -19.04 22.66 -15.94
C GLN A 10 -19.87 21.68 -15.10
N THR A 11 -19.44 20.42 -15.01
CA THR A 11 -19.95 19.53 -13.95
C THR A 11 -19.53 20.15 -12.62
N HIS A 12 -20.45 20.24 -11.66
CA HIS A 12 -20.17 20.77 -10.33
C HIS A 12 -19.29 19.79 -9.55
N ASP A 13 -18.04 19.62 -9.98
CA ASP A 13 -17.01 18.90 -9.25
C ASP A 13 -16.44 19.87 -8.19
N PRO A 14 -16.60 19.58 -6.89
CA PRO A 14 -16.06 20.41 -5.81
C PRO A 14 -14.52 20.50 -5.80
N ASN A 15 -13.81 19.75 -6.65
CA ASN A 15 -12.36 19.85 -6.85
C ASN A 15 -11.94 20.66 -8.10
N TRP A 16 -12.83 21.42 -8.72
CA TRP A 16 -12.47 22.30 -9.84
C TRP A 16 -11.31 23.25 -9.47
N GLY A 17 -10.14 23.03 -10.06
CA GLY A 17 -8.93 23.85 -9.85
C GLY A 17 -7.93 23.34 -8.80
N LYS A 18 -8.15 22.19 -8.15
CA LYS A 18 -7.11 21.59 -7.29
C LYS A 18 -6.06 20.88 -8.14
N PRO A 19 -4.75 21.07 -7.88
CA PRO A 19 -3.71 20.31 -8.56
C PRO A 19 -3.91 18.81 -8.31
N VAL A 20 -4.30 18.07 -9.35
CA VAL A 20 -4.32 16.61 -9.32
C VAL A 20 -2.90 16.08 -9.52
N ALA A 21 -2.54 15.05 -8.77
CA ALA A 21 -1.23 14.44 -8.93
C ALA A 21 -1.10 13.83 -10.34
N PRO A 22 0.08 13.95 -11.00
CA PRO A 22 0.30 13.32 -12.28
C PRO A 22 0.02 11.81 -12.23
N VAL A 23 -0.73 11.30 -13.20
CA VAL A 23 -1.01 9.87 -13.32
C VAL A 23 0.29 9.15 -13.66
N MET A 24 0.57 8.06 -12.95
CA MET A 24 1.72 7.20 -13.25
C MET A 24 1.44 6.31 -14.45
N MET A 25 2.37 6.26 -15.39
CA MET A 25 2.27 5.39 -16.57
C MET A 25 2.59 3.94 -16.22
N VAL A 26 2.25 3.01 -17.10
CA VAL A 26 2.56 1.58 -16.96
C VAL A 26 4.05 1.34 -16.73
N LYS A 27 4.93 2.06 -17.43
CA LYS A 27 6.39 1.96 -17.25
C LYS A 27 6.84 2.32 -15.82
N ASP A 28 6.18 3.28 -15.17
CA ASP A 28 6.53 3.72 -13.83
C ASP A 28 6.13 2.66 -12.80
N TRP A 29 4.98 2.01 -13.02
CA TRP A 29 4.54 0.87 -12.23
C TRP A 29 5.42 -0.35 -12.44
N LEU A 30 5.87 -0.61 -13.67
CA LEU A 30 6.80 -1.71 -13.95
C LEU A 30 8.10 -1.56 -13.15
N ILE A 31 8.67 -0.35 -13.09
CA ILE A 31 9.88 -0.08 -12.28
C ILE A 31 9.62 -0.33 -10.80
N VAL A 32 8.47 0.12 -10.28
CA VAL A 32 8.07 -0.16 -8.88
C VAL A 32 7.97 -1.66 -8.63
N SER A 33 7.31 -2.41 -9.51
CA SER A 33 7.17 -3.86 -9.41
C SER A 33 8.51 -4.59 -9.47
N LEU A 34 9.44 -4.16 -10.32
CA LEU A 34 10.78 -4.75 -10.42
C LEU A 34 11.58 -4.57 -9.13
N ILE A 35 11.50 -3.39 -8.51
CA ILE A 35 12.16 -3.13 -7.21
C ILE A 35 11.55 -4.00 -6.11
N MET A 36 10.23 -4.22 -6.14
CA MET A 36 9.52 -5.04 -5.15
C MET A 36 9.88 -6.53 -5.20
N ILE A 37 10.38 -7.04 -6.32
CA ILE A 37 10.82 -8.44 -6.42
C ILE A 37 12.04 -8.71 -5.54
N ILE A 38 12.89 -7.70 -5.30
CA ILE A 38 14.07 -7.83 -4.44
C ILE A 38 13.62 -7.74 -2.97
N PRO A 39 13.65 -8.82 -2.17
CA PRO A 39 12.93 -8.88 -0.91
C PRO A 39 13.35 -7.82 0.12
N LEU A 40 14.66 -7.63 0.31
CA LEU A 40 15.18 -6.67 1.30
C LEU A 40 14.95 -5.21 0.86
N VAL A 41 15.16 -4.94 -0.42
CA VAL A 41 14.97 -3.60 -0.99
C VAL A 41 13.48 -3.24 -1.01
N ASN A 42 12.58 -4.19 -1.29
CA ASN A 42 11.14 -4.00 -1.26
C ASN A 42 10.69 -3.41 0.08
N ILE A 43 11.06 -4.05 1.19
CA ILE A 43 10.65 -3.58 2.52
C ILE A 43 11.14 -2.15 2.76
N ILE A 44 12.42 -1.86 2.53
CA ILE A 44 12.99 -0.52 2.74
C ILE A 44 12.29 0.51 1.85
N MET A 45 12.12 0.20 0.56
CA MET A 45 11.52 1.12 -0.41
C MET A 45 10.04 1.39 -0.13
N LEU A 46 9.30 0.43 0.44
CA LEU A 46 7.94 0.65 0.91
C LEU A 46 7.89 1.77 1.97
N PHE A 47 8.82 1.80 2.94
CA PHE A 47 8.88 2.88 3.93
C PHE A 47 9.31 4.21 3.28
N VAL A 48 10.35 4.20 2.45
CA VAL A 48 10.86 5.40 1.76
C VAL A 48 9.76 6.08 0.94
N TRP A 49 8.98 5.31 0.19
CA TRP A 49 7.90 5.86 -0.64
C TRP A 49 6.60 6.13 0.12
N ALA A 50 6.30 5.39 1.19
CA ALA A 50 5.12 5.64 2.02
C ALA A 50 5.22 6.94 2.82
N PHE A 51 6.43 7.33 3.22
CA PHE A 51 6.67 8.45 4.13
C PHE A 51 7.48 9.60 3.54
N GLY A 52 8.04 9.46 2.32
CA GLY A 52 8.78 10.54 1.67
C GLY A 52 7.87 11.63 1.04
N ASP A 53 8.28 12.90 1.21
CA ASP A 53 7.51 14.08 0.79
C ASP A 53 7.56 14.37 -0.72
N GLY A 54 8.50 13.77 -1.46
CA GLY A 54 8.64 13.92 -2.92
C GLY A 54 8.00 12.82 -3.77
N THR A 55 7.32 11.86 -3.13
CA THR A 55 6.78 10.68 -3.84
C THR A 55 5.40 10.98 -4.43
N ASN A 56 5.18 10.53 -5.68
CA ASN A 56 3.86 10.62 -6.32
C ASN A 56 2.77 10.06 -5.38
N PRO A 57 1.68 10.82 -5.10
CA PRO A 57 0.60 10.39 -4.20
C PRO A 57 0.03 9.00 -4.49
N ASN A 58 -0.07 8.59 -5.76
CA ASN A 58 -0.54 7.24 -6.12
C ASN A 58 0.41 6.15 -5.61
N LYS A 59 1.72 6.33 -5.81
CA LYS A 59 2.76 5.41 -5.32
C LYS A 59 2.82 5.39 -3.80
N ARG A 60 2.74 6.56 -3.17
CA ARG A 60 2.74 6.71 -1.71
C ARG A 60 1.55 5.99 -1.07
N ASN A 61 0.36 6.14 -1.64
CA ASN A 61 -0.84 5.47 -1.16
C ASN A 61 -0.75 3.95 -1.35
N TYR A 62 -0.23 3.48 -2.48
CA TYR A 62 0.05 2.06 -2.69
C TYR A 62 0.98 1.50 -1.61
N CYS A 63 2.11 2.17 -1.34
CA CYS A 63 3.08 1.69 -0.36
C CYS A 63 2.51 1.66 1.07
N ARG A 64 1.68 2.65 1.44
CA ARG A 64 0.96 2.67 2.71
C ARG A 64 -0.03 1.49 2.82
N ALA A 65 -0.81 1.25 1.78
CA ALA A 65 -1.73 0.11 1.74
C ALA A 65 -0.98 -1.22 1.87
N ALA A 66 0.14 -1.37 1.18
CA ALA A 66 1.00 -2.55 1.28
C ALA A 66 1.56 -2.76 2.70
N LEU A 67 2.02 -1.70 3.37
CA LEU A 67 2.48 -1.77 4.76
C LEU A 67 1.36 -2.16 5.74
N ILE A 68 0.16 -1.61 5.56
CA ILE A 68 -1.01 -1.98 6.36
C ILE A 68 -1.36 -3.46 6.14
N MET A 69 -1.42 -3.92 4.88
CA MET A 69 -1.65 -5.33 4.56
C MET A 69 -0.58 -6.24 5.16
N PHE A 70 0.69 -5.84 5.09
CA PHE A 70 1.79 -6.56 5.72
C PHE A 70 1.60 -6.67 7.23
N ALA A 71 1.25 -5.58 7.92
CA ALA A 71 1.01 -5.58 9.35
C ALA A 71 -0.16 -6.50 9.76
N ILE A 72 -1.26 -6.48 8.97
CA ILE A 72 -2.41 -7.36 9.19
C ILE A 72 -2.01 -8.83 9.04
N LEU A 73 -1.36 -9.17 7.92
CA LEU A 73 -0.92 -10.54 7.64
C LEU A 73 0.08 -11.03 8.69
N LEU A 74 1.01 -10.19 9.11
CA LEU A 74 1.97 -10.50 10.16
C LEU A 74 1.25 -10.80 11.49
N GLY A 75 0.28 -9.97 11.87
CA GLY A 75 -0.53 -10.19 13.07
C GLY A 75 -1.30 -11.51 13.02
N LEU A 76 -1.98 -11.81 11.91
CA LEU A 76 -2.67 -13.09 11.72
C LEU A 76 -1.72 -14.29 11.77
N TYR A 77 -0.55 -14.17 11.14
CA TYR A 77 0.47 -15.23 11.13
C TYR A 77 0.97 -15.52 12.54
N LEU A 78 1.23 -14.49 13.34
CA LEU A 78 1.65 -14.63 14.74
C LEU A 78 0.55 -15.26 15.59
N LEU A 79 -0.72 -14.87 15.40
CA LEU A 79 -1.85 -15.47 16.13
C LEU A 79 -1.97 -16.97 15.85
N ILE A 80 -1.94 -17.36 14.57
CA ILE A 80 -2.00 -18.77 14.16
C ILE A 80 -0.77 -19.53 14.69
N PHE A 81 0.43 -18.94 14.56
CA PHE A 81 1.66 -19.56 15.04
C PHE A 81 1.62 -19.83 16.55
N ILE A 82 1.18 -18.86 17.36
CA ILE A 82 1.05 -19.02 18.80
C ILE A 82 0.01 -20.08 19.15
N ALA A 83 -1.15 -20.07 18.46
CA ALA A 83 -2.20 -21.06 18.69
C ALA A 83 -1.76 -22.49 18.35
N LEU A 84 -1.00 -22.68 17.26
CA LEU A 84 -0.47 -23.99 16.89
C LEU A 84 0.65 -24.43 17.84
N ALA A 85 1.56 -23.51 18.19
CA ALA A 85 2.64 -23.78 19.12
C ALA A 85 2.12 -24.19 20.51
N SER A 86 1.04 -23.56 21.00
CA SER A 86 0.43 -23.90 22.29
C SER A 86 -0.24 -25.27 22.27
N VAL A 87 -0.92 -25.65 21.19
CA VAL A 87 -1.48 -27.01 21.03
C VAL A 87 -0.37 -28.07 21.05
N ILE A 88 0.72 -27.86 20.29
CA ILE A 88 1.85 -28.79 20.25
C ILE A 88 2.53 -28.90 21.61
N ALA A 89 2.78 -27.77 22.28
CA ALA A 89 3.36 -27.75 23.61
C ALA A 89 2.46 -28.47 24.64
N GLY A 90 1.14 -28.25 24.57
CA GLY A 90 0.17 -28.93 25.41
C GLY A 90 0.18 -30.44 25.21
N LEU A 91 0.23 -30.93 23.96
CA LEU A 91 0.31 -32.37 23.66
C LEU A 91 1.58 -33.02 24.24
N GLY A 92 2.72 -32.35 24.19
CA GLY A 92 3.98 -32.86 24.79
C GLY A 92 3.98 -32.91 26.32
N THR A 93 3.05 -32.22 26.99
CA THR A 93 2.91 -32.25 28.45
C THR A 93 1.96 -33.33 28.98
N VAL A 94 1.22 -34.04 28.11
CA VAL A 94 0.24 -35.06 28.53
C VAL A 94 0.84 -36.47 28.61
N GLU A 95 2.10 -36.67 28.18
CA GLU A 95 2.77 -37.99 28.14
C GLU A 95 3.72 -38.28 29.33
N TYR A 96 3.53 -37.62 30.48
CA TYR A 96 4.22 -37.97 31.74
C TYR A 96 3.25 -38.06 32.91
#